data_AF-A0A661MIR4-F1
#
_entry.id   AF-A0A661MIR4-F1
#
_cell.length_a   1.000
_cell.length_b   1.000
_cell.length_c   1.000
_cell.angle_alpha   90.00
_cell.angle_beta   90.00
_cell.angle_gamma   90.00
#
_symmetry.space_group_name_H-M   'P 1'
#
loop_
_entity.id
_entity.type
_entity.pdbx_description
1 polymer ?
#
loop_
_entity_poly.entity_id
_entity_poly.type
_entity_poly.pdbx_seq_one_letter_code
_entity_poly.pdbx_strand_id
1 'polypeptide(L)'
;MTGWTFSFNEEFWKEEVGFDSREDACAAARAEDREGPFWTGRCVPAGIPSISGDTIVEMLGERMYDSVGEIAEDWPDMNKGRTAMLGTRVDDAIEAVFKAARLMPKFFTLEDTQVHDDKYEEIIEVDDSVEIDDDK
;
A
#
# COMPACT_ATOMS: atom_id res chain seq x y z
N MET A 1 4.89 -0.73 9.60
CA MET A 1 6.25 -0.45 9.08
C MET A 1 6.17 0.82 8.25
N THR A 2 7.10 1.75 8.43
CA THR A 2 7.18 3.00 7.67
C THR A 2 8.61 3.13 7.15
N GLY A 3 8.78 3.57 5.92
CA GLY A 3 10.09 3.68 5.29
C GLY A 3 10.03 3.26 3.83
N TRP A 4 11.20 3.07 3.24
CA TRP A 4 11.38 2.57 1.88
C TRP A 4 11.74 1.09 1.90
N THR A 5 11.43 0.38 0.83
CA THR A 5 11.79 -1.02 0.63
C THR A 5 12.09 -1.26 -0.85
N PHE A 6 12.58 -2.45 -1.18
CA PHE A 6 12.83 -2.87 -2.56
C PHE A 6 12.33 -4.29 -2.85
N SER A 7 12.20 -4.59 -4.14
CA SER A 7 11.83 -5.89 -4.68
C SER A 7 12.62 -6.18 -5.95
N PHE A 8 12.86 -7.46 -6.27
CA PHE A 8 13.47 -7.90 -7.53
C PHE A 8 12.46 -8.52 -8.51
N ASN A 9 11.18 -8.54 -8.16
CA ASN A 9 10.14 -9.13 -9.01
C ASN A 9 8.79 -8.42 -8.89
N GLU A 10 8.75 -7.22 -8.31
CA GLU A 10 7.55 -6.39 -8.11
C GLU A 10 6.46 -6.99 -7.19
N GLU A 11 6.56 -8.28 -6.86
CA GLU A 11 5.58 -9.03 -6.05
C GLU A 11 6.03 -9.20 -4.59
N PHE A 12 7.32 -9.51 -4.38
CA PHE A 12 7.87 -9.80 -3.06
C PHE A 12 8.78 -8.67 -2.61
N TRP A 13 8.28 -7.90 -1.66
CA TRP A 13 8.98 -6.74 -1.09
C TRP A 13 9.67 -7.14 0.20
N LYS A 14 10.86 -6.58 0.46
CA LYS A 14 11.62 -6.90 1.68
C LYS A 14 10.90 -6.30 2.89
N GLU A 15 10.03 -7.09 3.50
CA GLU A 15 9.16 -6.71 4.62
C GLU A 15 9.91 -6.50 5.95
N GLU A 16 11.18 -6.91 6.06
CA GLU A 16 11.95 -6.78 7.30
C GLU A 16 12.75 -5.48 7.36
N VAL A 17 12.88 -4.76 6.23
CA VAL A 17 13.78 -3.61 6.11
C VAL A 17 13.00 -2.39 5.66
N GLY A 18 12.66 -1.52 6.62
CA GLY A 18 12.22 -0.16 6.35
C GLY A 18 13.43 0.75 6.31
N PHE A 19 13.87 1.14 5.11
CA PHE A 19 14.95 2.10 4.91
C PHE A 19 14.47 3.54 5.13
N ASP A 20 15.35 4.41 5.61
CA ASP A 20 15.01 5.81 5.89
C ASP A 20 14.79 6.62 4.60
N SER A 21 15.47 6.24 3.51
CA SER A 21 15.39 6.91 2.21
C SER A 21 15.29 5.92 1.04
N ARG A 22 14.89 6.41 -0.14
CA ARG A 22 14.87 5.59 -1.35
C ARG A 22 16.29 5.23 -1.77
N GLU A 23 17.22 6.16 -1.60
CA GLU A 23 18.64 5.99 -1.89
C GLU A 23 19.24 4.83 -1.09
N ASP A 24 18.91 4.71 0.19
CA ASP A 24 19.34 3.59 1.03
C ASP A 24 18.74 2.26 0.56
N ALA A 25 17.46 2.26 0.14
CA ALA A 25 16.83 1.08 -0.44
C ALA A 25 17.47 0.67 -1.77
N CYS A 26 17.85 1.63 -2.62
CA CYS A 26 18.60 1.37 -3.85
C CYS A 26 20.00 0.82 -3.56
N ALA A 27 20.72 1.41 -2.61
CA ALA A 27 22.05 0.95 -2.22
C ALA A 27 22.00 -0.48 -1.68
N ALA A 28 21.00 -0.81 -0.87
CA ALA A 28 20.80 -2.16 -0.36
C ALA A 28 20.43 -3.16 -1.46
N ALA A 29 19.55 -2.78 -2.40
CA ALA A 29 19.20 -3.62 -3.54
C ALA A 29 20.44 -3.95 -4.40
N ARG A 30 21.24 -2.92 -4.73
CA ARG A 30 22.48 -3.07 -5.50
C ARG A 30 23.53 -3.91 -4.76
N ALA A 31 23.58 -3.83 -3.43
CA ALA A 31 24.49 -4.65 -2.62
C ALA A 31 24.14 -6.15 -2.61
N GLU A 32 22.92 -6.56 -3.00
CA GLU A 32 22.58 -7.98 -3.17
C GLU A 32 23.15 -8.59 -4.47
N ASP A 33 23.80 -7.78 -5.34
CA ASP A 33 24.54 -8.21 -6.55
C ASP A 33 23.72 -9.17 -7.44
N ARG A 34 22.48 -8.77 -7.73
CA ARG A 34 21.54 -9.55 -8.53
C ARG A 34 21.35 -8.91 -9.90
N GLU A 35 21.49 -9.72 -10.95
CA GLU A 35 21.23 -9.25 -12.32
C GLU A 35 19.74 -8.94 -12.54
N GLY A 36 19.50 -7.86 -13.28
CA GLY A 36 18.17 -7.44 -13.73
C GLY A 36 17.63 -6.22 -12.97
N PRO A 37 16.47 -5.71 -13.38
CA PRO A 37 15.89 -4.54 -12.74
C PRO A 37 15.45 -4.85 -11.30
N PHE A 38 15.43 -3.82 -10.47
CA PHE A 38 14.82 -3.85 -9.15
C PHE A 38 13.84 -2.69 -8.99
N TRP A 39 12.93 -2.83 -8.04
CA TRP A 39 11.91 -1.83 -7.74
C TRP A 39 12.12 -1.29 -6.34
N THR A 40 11.86 -0.01 -6.14
CA THR A 40 11.75 0.61 -4.81
C THR A 40 10.37 1.16 -4.58
N GLY A 41 9.90 1.19 -3.35
CA GLY A 41 8.60 1.77 -3.00
C GLY A 41 8.55 2.21 -1.55
N ARG A 42 7.63 3.14 -1.24
CA ARG A 42 7.40 3.66 0.09
C ARG A 42 6.35 2.81 0.80
N CYS A 43 6.74 2.17 1.91
CA CYS A 43 5.83 1.42 2.77
C CYS A 43 4.86 2.37 3.47
N VAL A 44 3.58 2.21 3.19
CA VAL A 44 2.48 2.86 3.91
C VAL A 44 1.77 1.80 4.75
N PRO A 45 1.70 1.95 6.10
CA PRO A 45 0.96 1.01 6.93
C PRO A 45 -0.46 0.83 6.41
N ALA A 46 -0.85 -0.42 6.17
CA ALA A 46 -2.22 -0.69 5.76
C ALA A 46 -3.16 -0.44 6.94
N GLY A 47 -4.25 0.27 6.69
CA GLY A 47 -5.36 0.40 7.63
C GLY A 47 -6.14 -0.91 7.76
N ILE A 48 -7.09 -0.93 8.71
CA ILE A 48 -8.07 -2.01 8.78
C ILE A 48 -9.05 -1.80 7.61
N PRO A 49 -9.42 -2.86 6.86
CA PRO A 49 -10.47 -2.76 5.87
C PRO A 49 -11.77 -2.23 6.48
N SER A 50 -12.38 -1.24 5.84
CA SER A 50 -13.68 -0.69 6.23
C SER A 50 -14.81 -1.69 5.91
N ILE A 51 -15.83 -1.72 6.77
CA ILE A 51 -17.06 -2.48 6.54
C ILE A 51 -18.19 -1.50 6.27
N SER A 52 -18.84 -1.63 5.11
CA SER A 52 -19.96 -0.75 4.76
C SER A 52 -21.14 -0.98 5.70
N GLY A 53 -21.88 0.10 6.00
CA GLY A 53 -23.11 -0.02 6.77
C GLY A 53 -24.15 -0.94 6.13
N ASP A 54 -24.19 -1.01 4.79
CA ASP A 54 -25.15 -1.85 4.06
C ASP A 54 -24.83 -3.33 4.33
N THR A 55 -23.55 -3.70 4.24
CA THR A 55 -23.06 -5.04 4.60
C THR A 55 -23.39 -5.39 6.06
N ILE A 56 -23.26 -4.43 6.99
CA ILE A 56 -23.61 -4.66 8.39
C ILE A 56 -25.10 -4.97 8.54
N VAL A 57 -25.97 -4.20 7.87
CA VAL A 57 -27.43 -4.43 7.92
C VAL A 57 -27.79 -5.78 7.32
N GLU A 58 -27.24 -6.13 6.16
CA GLU A 58 -27.45 -7.44 5.52
C GLU A 58 -27.04 -8.57 6.46
N MET A 59 -25.83 -8.52 7.03
CA MET A 59 -25.34 -9.53 7.98
C MET A 59 -26.21 -9.66 9.22
N LEU A 60 -26.78 -8.55 9.71
CA LEU A 60 -27.71 -8.57 10.85
C LEU A 60 -29.06 -9.18 10.45
N GLY A 61 -29.58 -8.84 9.26
CA GLY A 61 -30.80 -9.42 8.70
C GLY A 61 -30.68 -10.93 8.55
N GLU A 62 -29.60 -11.42 7.92
CA GLU A 62 -29.33 -12.86 7.77
C GLU A 62 -29.31 -13.60 9.11
N ARG A 63 -28.68 -13.03 10.15
CA ARG A 63 -28.65 -13.63 11.49
C ARG A 63 -30.01 -13.65 12.18
N MET A 64 -30.83 -12.64 11.91
CA MET A 64 -32.18 -12.57 12.46
C MET A 64 -33.14 -13.48 11.70
N TYR A 65 -32.83 -13.86 10.46
CA TYR A 65 -33.68 -14.69 9.61
C TYR A 65 -34.05 -16.03 10.28
N ASP A 66 -33.08 -16.68 10.94
CA ASP A 66 -33.35 -17.93 11.68
C ASP A 66 -34.31 -17.76 12.86
N SER A 67 -34.44 -16.53 13.38
CA SER A 67 -35.27 -16.22 14.56
C SER A 67 -36.65 -15.66 14.20
N VAL A 68 -36.73 -14.82 13.17
CA VAL A 68 -37.97 -14.09 12.82
C VAL A 68 -38.39 -14.26 11.35
N GLY A 69 -37.69 -15.10 10.59
CA GLY A 69 -37.98 -15.36 9.19
C GLY A 69 -37.79 -14.13 8.30
N GLU A 70 -38.57 -14.04 7.23
CA GLU A 70 -38.54 -12.95 6.24
C GLU A 70 -38.75 -11.55 6.85
N ILE A 71 -39.35 -11.44 8.04
CA ILE A 71 -39.50 -10.17 8.76
C ILE A 71 -38.13 -9.55 9.09
N ALA A 72 -37.07 -10.35 9.16
CA ALA A 72 -35.70 -9.89 9.38
C ALA A 72 -35.18 -8.96 8.27
N GLU A 73 -35.76 -9.03 7.07
CA GLU A 73 -35.39 -8.18 5.93
C GLU A 73 -35.96 -6.76 6.03
N ASP A 74 -37.00 -6.57 6.85
CA ASP A 74 -37.73 -5.30 6.98
C ASP A 74 -37.11 -4.41 8.08
N TRP A 75 -35.80 -4.12 7.93
CA TRP A 75 -35.09 -3.24 8.86
C TRP A 75 -35.63 -1.81 8.76
N PRO A 76 -36.12 -1.21 9.85
CA PRO A 76 -36.73 0.10 9.77
C PRO A 76 -35.74 1.17 9.31
N ASP A 77 -36.15 1.92 8.29
CA ASP A 77 -35.75 3.31 8.08
C ASP A 77 -34.24 3.55 7.80
N MET A 78 -33.54 2.56 7.23
CA MET A 78 -32.13 2.66 6.81
C MET A 78 -31.99 3.40 5.47
N ASN A 79 -31.93 4.73 5.54
CA ASN A 79 -31.53 5.54 4.38
C ASN A 79 -29.99 5.63 4.28
N LYS A 80 -29.50 6.03 3.10
CA LYS A 80 -28.06 6.17 2.80
C LYS A 80 -27.27 6.92 3.88
N GLY A 81 -27.83 7.97 4.47
CA GLY A 81 -27.17 8.75 5.50
C GLY A 81 -27.00 7.99 6.82
N ARG A 82 -28.05 7.27 7.24
CA ARG A 82 -27.99 6.39 8.42
C ARG A 82 -27.05 5.22 8.20
N THR A 83 -27.04 4.66 6.99
CA THR A 83 -26.16 3.54 6.66
C THR A 83 -24.69 3.95 6.63
N ALA A 84 -24.38 5.10 6.02
CA ALA A 84 -23.02 5.65 6.07
C ALA A 84 -22.56 5.92 7.51
N MET A 85 -23.42 6.53 8.34
CA MET A 85 -23.13 6.77 9.76
C MET A 85 -22.87 5.46 10.52
N LEU A 86 -23.65 4.42 10.28
CA LEU A 86 -23.45 3.09 10.90
C LEU A 86 -22.07 2.53 10.53
N GLY A 87 -21.71 2.53 9.25
CA GLY A 87 -20.40 2.09 8.77
C GLY A 87 -19.26 2.82 9.46
N THR A 88 -19.27 4.16 9.44
CA THR A 88 -18.25 4.98 10.11
C THR A 88 -18.11 4.65 11.59
N ARG A 89 -19.22 4.53 12.32
CA ARG A 89 -19.18 4.24 13.77
C ARG A 89 -18.64 2.86 14.08
N VAL A 90 -18.96 1.88 13.25
CA VAL A 90 -18.44 0.52 13.41
C VAL A 90 -16.96 0.47 13.07
N ASP A 91 -16.53 1.12 11.99
CA ASP A 91 -15.12 1.21 11.62
C ASP A 91 -14.29 1.89 12.71
N ASP A 92 -14.75 3.01 13.27
CA ASP A 92 -14.11 3.71 14.40
C ASP A 92 -13.94 2.77 15.62
N ALA A 93 -14.98 1.99 15.92
CA ALA A 93 -14.98 1.06 17.05
C ALA A 93 -14.01 -0.12 16.80
N ILE A 94 -14.01 -0.68 15.59
CA ILE A 94 -13.09 -1.74 15.18
C ILE A 94 -11.65 -1.23 15.30
N GLU A 95 -11.36 -0.04 14.77
CA GLU A 95 -10.03 0.54 14.83
C GLU A 95 -9.54 0.77 16.26
N ALA A 96 -10.40 1.30 17.13
CA ALA A 96 -10.08 1.49 18.54
C ALA A 96 -9.75 0.16 19.25
N VAL A 97 -10.54 -0.89 19.00
CA VAL A 97 -10.31 -2.23 19.57
C VAL A 97 -8.99 -2.82 19.07
N PHE A 98 -8.72 -2.75 17.77
CA PHE A 98 -7.50 -3.29 17.19
C PHE A 98 -6.25 -2.58 17.71
N LYS A 99 -6.29 -1.24 17.83
CA LYS A 99 -5.22 -0.45 18.43
C LYS A 99 -4.99 -0.87 19.89
N ALA A 100 -6.04 -0.92 20.70
CA ALA A 100 -5.95 -1.27 22.12
C ALA A 100 -5.42 -2.70 22.35
N ALA A 101 -5.86 -3.65 21.53
CA ALA A 101 -5.43 -5.04 21.59
C ALA A 101 -4.09 -5.31 20.89
N ARG A 102 -3.47 -4.29 20.27
CA ARG A 102 -2.24 -4.42 19.46
C ARG A 102 -2.38 -5.43 18.31
N LEU A 103 -3.55 -5.44 17.67
CA LEU A 103 -3.92 -6.31 16.55
C LEU A 103 -3.87 -5.58 15.20
N MET A 104 -3.32 -4.36 15.15
CA MET A 104 -3.17 -3.64 13.89
C MET A 104 -2.40 -4.48 12.86
N PRO A 105 -2.82 -4.48 11.58
CA PRO A 105 -2.08 -5.11 10.51
C PRO A 105 -0.59 -4.80 10.54
N LYS A 106 0.23 -5.83 10.28
CA LYS A 106 1.68 -5.68 10.14
C LYS A 106 2.12 -5.47 8.69
N PHE A 107 1.24 -5.78 7.74
CA PHE A 107 1.47 -5.57 6.31
C PHE A 107 1.29 -4.09 5.93
N PHE A 108 1.75 -3.76 4.72
CA PHE A 108 1.75 -2.41 4.18
C PHE A 108 1.21 -2.40 2.75
N THR A 109 0.78 -1.23 2.31
CA THR A 109 0.64 -0.92 0.88
C THR A 109 1.90 -0.18 0.42
N LEU A 110 2.07 -0.10 -0.89
CA LEU A 110 3.18 0.62 -1.50
C LEU A 110 2.69 1.85 -2.24
N GLU A 111 3.42 2.93 -2.07
CA GLU A 111 3.28 4.15 -2.85
C GLU A 111 4.62 4.51 -3.49
N ASP A 112 4.59 5.42 -4.47
CA ASP A 112 5.79 5.96 -5.11
C ASP A 112 6.76 4.87 -5.63
N THR A 113 6.20 3.82 -6.25
CA THR A 113 6.99 2.71 -6.79
C THR A 113 7.80 3.16 -8.00
N GLN A 114 9.08 2.80 -8.06
CA GLN A 114 9.98 3.08 -9.17
C GLN A 114 10.79 1.84 -9.54
N VAL A 115 11.04 1.66 -10.83
CA VAL A 115 11.93 0.62 -11.37
C VAL A 115 13.30 1.22 -11.67
N HIS A 116 14.34 0.44 -11.41
CA HIS A 116 15.75 0.78 -11.63
C HIS A 116 16.35 -0.33 -12.48
N ASP A 117 16.96 0.02 -13.62
CA ASP A 117 17.65 -0.91 -14.51
C ASP A 117 19.08 -0.38 -14.73
N ASP A 118 20.07 -1.12 -14.24
CA ASP A 118 21.48 -0.71 -14.28
C ASP A 118 22.06 -0.71 -15.71
N LYS A 119 21.31 -1.15 -16.73
CA LYS A 119 21.76 -1.16 -18.14
C LYS A 119 21.79 0.20 -18.83
N TYR A 120 21.30 1.27 -18.20
CA TYR A 120 21.13 2.58 -18.85
C TYR A 120 21.80 3.78 -18.15
N GLU A 121 22.59 3.57 -17.10
CA GLU A 121 23.47 4.62 -16.55
C GLU A 121 24.79 4.71 -17.35
N GLU A 122 24.73 4.90 -18.68
CA GLU A 122 25.92 5.19 -19.47
C GLU A 122 26.29 6.67 -19.30
N ILE A 123 27.39 6.92 -18.60
CA ILE A 123 27.98 8.25 -18.42
C ILE A 123 28.34 8.79 -19.80
N ILE A 124 27.60 9.80 -20.28
CA ILE A 124 28.06 10.59 -21.43
C ILE A 124 29.20 11.47 -20.92
N GLU A 125 30.44 10.99 -21.01
CA GLU A 125 31.60 11.87 -21.04
C GLU A 125 31.55 12.62 -22.38
N VAL A 126 31.08 13.87 -22.35
CA VAL A 126 31.23 14.77 -23.50
C VAL A 126 32.70 15.18 -23.55
N ASP A 127 33.45 14.58 -24.47
CA ASP A 127 34.78 15.05 -24.84
C ASP A 127 34.64 16.37 -25.61
N ASP A 128 34.90 17.48 -24.93
CA ASP A 128 34.83 18.85 -25.47
C ASP A 128 36.06 19.21 -26.36
N SER A 129 36.86 18.25 -26.83
CA SER A 129 38.00 18.52 -27.72
C SER A 129 37.63 18.49 -29.21
N VAL A 130 36.82 19.44 -29.67
CA VAL A 130 36.78 19.80 -31.11
C VAL A 130 37.66 21.02 -31.33
N GLU A 131 38.91 20.78 -31.74
CA GLU A 131 39.73 21.81 -32.39
C GLU A 131 39.15 22.09 -33.79
N ILE A 132 38.60 23.29 -33.97
CA ILE A 132 38.24 23.81 -35.29
C ILE A 132 39.52 24.35 -35.91
N ASP A 133 40.06 23.62 -36.87
CA ASP A 133 41.17 24.06 -37.72
C ASP A 133 40.60 25.03 -38.78
N ASP A 134 40.60 26.32 -38.46
CA ASP A 134 40.33 27.39 -39.42
C ASP A 134 41.59 27.60 -40.27
N ASP A 135 41.69 26.90 -41.41
CA ASP A 135 42.72 27.21 -42.40
C ASP A 135 42.16 27.34 -43.84
N LYS A 136 41.99 28.63 -44.19
CA LYS A 136 42.16 29.33 -45.48
C LYS A 136 41.18 29.12 -46.65
#